data_AF-A0A932GUK8-F1
#
_entry.id   AF-A0A932GUK8-F1
#
_cell.length_a   1.000
_cell.length_b   1.000
_cell.length_c   1.000
_cell.angle_alpha   90.00
_cell.angle_beta   90.00
_cell.angle_gamma   90.00
#
_symmetry.space_group_name_H-M   'P 1'
#
loop_
_entity.id
_entity.type
_entity.pdbx_description
1 polymer ?
#
loop_
_entity_poly.entity_id
_entity_poly.type
_entity_poly.pdbx_seq_one_letter_code
_entity_poly.pdbx_strand_id
1 'polypeptide(L)'
;MRRRNSRESKVAMTDKPRKRPKCSTCGKCCRAPVILITKPSDLRRWAQQGRSDILRYASVPVLRGYGDLWISIDGSEGSGYCPFIRRVSQDKFTCTIQDTKPKVCKEFWCEWTYGVGQKGIPFKTDRGWTDRAKQLGYGQSTNRSRQNASVQSHK
;
A
#
# COMPACT_ATOMS: atom_id res chain seq x y z
N MET A 1 -50.91 6.56 -20.39
CA MET A 1 -50.17 7.27 -19.31
C MET A 1 -49.88 6.33 -18.15
N ARG A 2 -48.64 5.81 -18.00
CA ARG A 2 -48.06 5.36 -16.71
C ARG A 2 -46.53 5.39 -16.82
N ARG A 3 -45.89 6.51 -16.40
CA ARG A 3 -44.43 6.59 -16.22
C ARG A 3 -44.10 6.11 -14.81
N ARG A 4 -43.40 4.98 -14.66
CA ARG A 4 -42.72 4.63 -13.40
C ARG A 4 -41.38 5.36 -13.37
N ASN A 5 -41.31 6.44 -12.62
CA ASN A 5 -40.05 7.04 -12.19
C ASN A 5 -39.50 6.22 -11.02
N SER A 6 -38.52 5.36 -11.26
CA SER A 6 -37.70 4.76 -10.21
C SER A 6 -36.67 5.78 -9.75
N ARG A 7 -37.02 6.51 -8.69
CA ARG A 7 -36.14 7.40 -7.94
C ARG A 7 -35.01 6.61 -7.28
N GLU A 8 -33.79 7.03 -7.61
CA GLU A 8 -32.70 7.38 -6.69
C GLU A 8 -32.37 6.44 -5.52
N SER A 9 -31.15 5.91 -5.55
CA SER A 9 -30.34 5.72 -4.36
C SER A 9 -28.89 6.11 -4.67
N LYS A 10 -28.67 7.41 -4.89
CA LYS A 10 -27.32 7.98 -4.79
C LYS A 10 -26.93 7.91 -3.31
N VAL A 11 -26.14 6.91 -2.94
CA VAL A 11 -25.50 6.83 -1.63
C VAL A 11 -24.69 8.11 -1.46
N ALA A 12 -25.21 9.01 -0.63
CA ALA A 12 -24.51 10.23 -0.24
C ALA A 12 -23.24 9.81 0.52
N MET A 13 -22.10 9.85 -0.16
CA MET A 13 -20.80 9.75 0.49
C MET A 13 -20.63 11.00 1.34
N THR A 14 -20.95 10.88 2.63
CA THR A 14 -20.67 11.92 3.61
C THR A 14 -19.17 12.19 3.60
N ASP A 15 -18.82 13.45 3.33
CA ASP A 15 -17.45 13.94 3.18
C ASP A 15 -16.75 13.99 4.54
N LYS A 16 -16.53 12.80 5.13
CA LYS A 16 -15.79 12.67 6.38
C LYS A 16 -14.32 12.90 6.02
N PRO A 17 -13.65 13.92 6.60
CA PRO A 17 -12.26 14.20 6.29
C PRO A 17 -11.43 12.94 6.57
N ARG A 18 -10.81 12.40 5.52
CA ARG A 18 -10.06 11.16 5.60
C ARG A 18 -8.87 11.37 6.53
N LYS A 19 -8.97 10.90 7.78
CA LYS A 19 -7.88 10.91 8.77
C LYS A 19 -6.64 10.29 8.12
N ARG A 20 -5.47 10.90 8.34
CA ARG A 20 -4.20 10.39 7.81
C ARG A 20 -4.02 8.93 8.27
N PRO A 21 -3.70 8.01 7.34
CA PRO A 21 -3.56 6.60 7.67
C PRO A 21 -2.45 6.37 8.70
N LYS A 22 -2.70 5.56 9.75
CA LYS A 22 -1.71 5.18 10.76
C LYS A 22 -1.69 3.67 10.99
N CYS A 23 -0.49 3.10 11.01
CA CYS A 23 -0.29 1.69 11.33
C CYS A 23 -0.76 1.37 12.77
N SER A 24 -1.58 0.34 12.94
CA SER A 24 -2.08 -0.12 14.25
C SER A 24 -1.08 -0.96 15.07
N THR A 25 0.12 -1.19 14.50
CA THR A 25 1.19 -2.02 15.07
C THR A 25 0.78 -3.47 15.37
N CYS A 26 -0.25 -4.00 14.72
CA CYS A 26 -0.74 -5.38 14.94
C CYS A 26 0.12 -6.49 14.32
N GLY A 27 1.09 -6.14 13.48
CA GLY A 27 1.98 -7.09 12.80
C GLY A 27 1.36 -7.95 11.70
N LYS A 28 0.06 -7.86 11.39
CA LYS A 28 -0.58 -8.75 10.39
C LYS A 28 0.03 -8.65 8.98
N CYS A 29 0.30 -7.45 8.49
CA CYS A 29 0.97 -7.26 7.19
C CYS A 29 2.46 -7.62 7.22
N CYS A 30 3.12 -7.52 8.38
CA CYS A 30 4.53 -7.88 8.54
C CYS A 30 4.75 -9.39 8.71
N ARG A 31 3.72 -10.12 9.16
CA ARG A 31 3.72 -11.57 9.36
C ARG A 31 3.09 -12.35 8.21
N ALA A 32 2.58 -11.68 7.20
CA ALA A 32 2.02 -12.36 6.04
C ALA A 32 3.16 -12.97 5.22
N PRO A 33 3.00 -14.21 4.72
CA PRO A 33 3.92 -14.81 3.76
C PRO A 33 3.68 -14.13 2.41
N VAL A 34 4.28 -12.96 2.22
CA VAL A 34 4.20 -12.19 0.98
C VAL A 34 5.59 -12.06 0.40
N ILE A 35 5.77 -12.57 -0.81
CA ILE A 35 6.92 -12.21 -1.65
C ILE A 35 6.72 -10.74 -2.01
N LEU A 36 7.45 -9.86 -1.33
CA LEU A 36 7.43 -8.43 -1.64
C LEU A 36 8.50 -8.14 -2.66
N ILE A 37 8.15 -7.37 -3.69
CA ILE A 37 9.10 -6.96 -4.71
C ILE A 37 9.85 -5.71 -4.21
N THR A 38 11.15 -5.86 -3.96
CA THR A 38 12.06 -4.75 -3.67
C THR A 38 12.38 -3.96 -4.93
N LYS A 39 12.48 -2.64 -4.79
CA LYS A 39 12.89 -1.75 -5.89
C LYS A 39 14.41 -1.61 -5.90
N PRO A 40 15.05 -1.42 -7.07
CA PRO A 40 16.49 -1.17 -7.16
C PRO A 40 16.95 0.01 -6.30
N SER A 41 16.09 1.01 -6.12
CA SER A 41 16.35 2.14 -5.24
C SER A 41 16.53 1.74 -3.76
N ASP A 42 15.80 0.73 -3.29
CA ASP A 42 15.91 0.24 -1.91
C ASP A 42 17.23 -0.52 -1.74
N LEU A 43 17.56 -1.40 -2.69
CA LEU A 43 18.83 -2.15 -2.72
C LEU A 43 20.05 -1.21 -2.74
N ARG A 44 20.09 -0.25 -3.67
CA ARG A 44 21.18 0.73 -3.76
C ARG A 44 21.31 1.53 -2.47
N ARG A 45 20.20 1.97 -1.90
CA ARG A 45 20.19 2.73 -0.65
C ARG A 45 20.71 1.91 0.52
N TRP A 46 20.33 0.65 0.65
CA TRP A 46 20.85 -0.23 1.71
C TRP A 46 22.34 -0.53 1.55
N ALA A 47 22.82 -0.71 0.31
CA ALA A 47 24.26 -0.86 0.03
C ALA A 47 25.04 0.40 0.44
N GLN A 48 24.57 1.59 0.06
CA GLN A 48 25.18 2.87 0.46
C GLN A 48 25.16 3.10 1.98
N GLN A 49 24.14 2.60 2.68
CA GLN A 49 24.02 2.68 4.13
C GLN A 49 24.80 1.59 4.88
N GLY A 50 25.49 0.67 4.19
CA GLY A 50 26.19 -0.45 4.81
C GLY A 50 25.27 -1.47 5.50
N ARG A 51 24.00 -1.56 5.08
CA ARG A 51 22.96 -2.41 5.70
C ARG A 51 23.01 -3.85 5.20
N SER A 52 24.14 -4.52 5.41
CA SER A 52 24.34 -5.94 5.09
C SER A 52 23.33 -6.84 5.84
N ASP A 53 22.91 -6.40 7.03
CA ASP A 53 21.86 -7.04 7.84
C ASP A 53 20.51 -7.14 7.10
N ILE A 54 20.19 -6.17 6.24
CA ILE A 54 19.00 -6.14 5.37
C ILE A 54 19.25 -6.88 4.05
N LEU A 55 20.40 -6.61 3.42
CA LEU A 55 20.72 -7.15 2.09
C LEU A 55 20.73 -8.68 2.06
N ARG A 56 21.14 -9.35 3.13
CA ARG A 56 21.09 -10.83 3.22
C ARG A 56 19.68 -11.43 3.11
N TYR A 57 18.63 -10.63 3.29
CA TYR A 57 17.23 -11.05 3.17
C TYR A 57 16.57 -10.51 1.90
N ALA A 58 17.33 -9.97 0.95
CA ALA A 58 16.81 -9.45 -0.31
C ALA A 58 17.53 -10.10 -1.50
N SER A 59 16.78 -10.63 -2.46
CA SER A 59 17.36 -11.07 -3.74
C SER A 59 17.45 -9.90 -4.71
N VAL A 60 18.43 -9.95 -5.62
CA VAL A 60 18.50 -9.09 -6.80
C VAL A 60 18.60 -10.00 -8.02
N PRO A 61 17.48 -10.39 -8.64
CA PRO A 61 17.49 -11.02 -9.95
C PRO A 61 18.28 -10.15 -10.93
N VAL A 62 19.42 -10.68 -11.38
CA VAL A 62 20.41 -10.01 -12.24
C VAL A 62 19.76 -9.44 -13.52
N LEU A 63 18.63 -10.01 -13.95
CA LEU A 63 18.02 -9.74 -15.25
C LEU A 63 16.74 -8.90 -15.23
N ARG A 64 16.16 -8.53 -14.07
CA ARG A 64 14.81 -7.90 -14.05
C ARG A 64 14.64 -6.60 -13.27
N GLY A 65 15.70 -6.08 -12.62
CA GLY A 65 15.61 -4.78 -11.93
C GLY A 65 14.55 -4.74 -10.82
N TYR A 66 14.19 -5.89 -10.26
CA TYR A 66 13.23 -6.09 -9.17
C TYR A 66 13.64 -7.39 -8.48
N GLY A 67 13.52 -7.48 -7.16
CA GLY A 67 13.85 -8.71 -6.43
C GLY A 67 12.95 -9.01 -5.25
N ASP A 68 13.14 -10.16 -4.61
CA ASP A 68 12.26 -10.66 -3.56
C ASP A 68 12.79 -10.25 -2.18
N LEU A 69 11.89 -9.83 -1.30
CA LEU A 69 12.20 -9.60 0.11
C LEU A 69 11.82 -10.79 0.97
N TRP A 70 12.60 -10.95 2.04
CA TRP A 70 12.44 -11.92 3.11
C TRP A 70 12.66 -13.36 2.65
N ILE A 71 13.63 -13.54 1.74
CA ILE A 71 14.18 -14.85 1.42
C ILE A 71 14.85 -15.44 2.67
N SER A 72 14.76 -16.75 2.84
CA SER A 72 15.49 -17.47 3.87
C SER A 72 17.00 -17.40 3.58
N ILE A 73 17.83 -17.50 4.61
CA ILE A 73 19.30 -17.44 4.46
C ILE A 73 19.86 -18.74 3.84
N ASP A 74 19.14 -19.86 3.95
CA ASP A 74 19.53 -21.18 3.45
C ASP A 74 18.96 -21.49 2.04
N GLY A 75 18.26 -20.54 1.41
CA GLY A 75 17.66 -20.75 0.09
C GLY A 75 16.43 -21.66 0.09
N SER A 76 15.95 -22.07 1.27
CA SER A 76 14.62 -22.69 1.41
C SER A 76 13.52 -21.66 1.14
N GLU A 77 12.27 -22.07 0.90
CA GLU A 77 11.17 -21.10 0.71
C GLU A 77 11.17 -20.05 1.85
N GLY A 78 10.98 -18.78 1.47
CA GLY A 78 11.33 -17.60 2.29
C GLY A 78 10.93 -17.68 3.76
N SER A 79 11.68 -17.00 4.63
CA SER A 79 11.27 -16.85 6.03
C SER A 79 9.82 -16.36 6.03
N GLY A 80 8.87 -17.18 6.52
CA GLY A 80 7.43 -16.99 6.29
C GLY A 80 6.83 -15.66 6.79
N TYR A 81 7.66 -14.76 7.32
CA TYR A 81 7.37 -13.41 7.75
C TYR A 81 8.61 -12.49 7.67
N CYS A 82 8.41 -11.18 7.74
CA CYS A 82 9.47 -10.17 7.73
C CYS A 82 10.46 -10.36 8.91
N PRO A 83 11.78 -10.52 8.68
CA PRO A 83 12.77 -10.74 9.74
C PRO A 83 13.00 -9.50 10.62
N PHE A 84 12.53 -8.33 10.18
CA PHE A 84 12.64 -7.07 10.93
C PHE A 84 11.41 -6.75 11.78
N ILE A 85 10.48 -7.69 11.91
CA ILE A 85 9.36 -7.55 12.84
C ILE A 85 9.82 -7.93 14.25
N ARG A 86 9.52 -7.07 15.23
CA ARG A 86 9.77 -7.36 16.65
C ARG A 86 8.48 -7.23 17.45
N ARG A 87 8.12 -8.27 18.20
CA ARG A 87 7.03 -8.22 19.17
C ARG A 87 7.42 -7.33 20.35
N VAL A 88 6.55 -6.40 20.75
CA VAL A 88 6.74 -5.51 21.91
C VAL A 88 5.70 -5.74 23.01
N SER A 89 4.55 -6.32 22.68
CA SER A 89 3.59 -6.86 23.64
C SER A 89 2.73 -7.97 22.99
N GLN A 90 1.73 -8.48 23.71
CA GLN A 90 0.84 -9.55 23.22
C GLN A 90 0.18 -9.25 21.86
N ASP A 91 -0.10 -7.99 21.53
CA ASP A 91 -0.76 -7.61 20.27
C ASP A 91 -0.08 -6.46 19.53
N LYS A 92 1.16 -6.15 19.92
CA LYS A 92 1.93 -5.02 19.40
C LYS A 92 3.27 -5.46 18.87
N PHE A 93 3.59 -4.94 17.70
CA PHE A 93 4.81 -5.19 16.96
C PHE A 93 5.40 -3.89 16.46
N THR A 94 6.73 -3.82 16.41
CA THR A 94 7.48 -2.74 15.79
C THR A 94 8.30 -3.26 14.63
N CYS A 95 8.68 -2.36 13.72
CA CYS A 95 9.63 -2.66 12.66
C CYS A 95 11.00 -2.08 13.04
N THR A 96 12.02 -2.91 13.09
CA THR A 96 13.37 -2.51 13.50
C THR A 96 14.12 -1.70 12.44
N ILE A 97 13.59 -1.63 11.21
CA ILE A 97 14.14 -0.85 10.09
C ILE A 97 13.24 0.31 9.67
N GLN A 98 12.46 0.87 10.62
CA GLN A 98 11.42 1.87 10.35
C GLN A 98 11.89 3.05 9.49
N ASP A 99 13.10 3.54 9.74
CA ASP A 99 13.79 4.63 9.03
C ASP A 99 14.12 4.27 7.57
N THR A 100 14.60 3.04 7.37
CA THR A 100 15.12 2.57 6.08
C THR A 100 14.20 1.57 5.37
N LYS A 101 12.95 1.45 5.80
CA LYS A 101 11.93 0.54 5.21
C LYS A 101 11.93 0.58 3.68
N PRO A 102 11.73 -0.58 3.01
CA PRO A 102 11.59 -0.60 1.57
C PRO A 102 10.31 0.14 1.15
N LYS A 103 10.31 0.65 -0.08
CA LYS A 103 9.22 1.45 -0.62
C LYS A 103 7.89 0.69 -0.59
N VAL A 104 7.90 -0.60 -0.91
CA VAL A 104 6.72 -1.47 -0.83
C VAL A 104 6.07 -1.48 0.56
N CYS A 105 6.86 -1.48 1.65
CA CYS A 105 6.33 -1.41 3.00
C CYS A 105 5.88 0.00 3.41
N LYS A 106 6.51 1.05 2.87
CA LYS A 106 6.11 2.46 3.12
C LYS A 106 4.78 2.80 2.43
N GLU A 107 4.53 2.20 1.28
CA GLU A 107 3.34 2.48 0.45
C GLU A 107 2.17 1.53 0.74
N PHE A 108 2.44 0.41 1.42
CA PHE A 108 1.40 -0.52 1.86
C PHE A 108 0.54 0.05 2.98
N TRP A 109 -0.77 0.12 2.74
CA TRP A 109 -1.76 0.43 3.76
C TRP A 109 -2.93 -0.55 3.68
N CYS A 110 -3.31 -1.12 4.82
CA CYS A 110 -4.43 -2.07 4.89
C CYS A 110 -5.77 -1.38 5.07
N GLU A 111 -6.86 -2.11 4.81
CA GLU A 111 -8.24 -1.60 4.91
C GLU A 111 -8.57 -0.98 6.27
N TRP A 112 -8.11 -1.61 7.36
CA TRP A 112 -8.32 -1.09 8.72
C TRP A 112 -7.80 0.34 8.87
N THR A 113 -6.71 0.68 8.20
CA THR A 113 -6.08 2.02 8.24
C THR A 113 -7.03 3.12 7.75
N TYR A 114 -7.96 2.77 6.87
CA TYR A 114 -8.97 3.67 6.32
C TYR A 114 -10.35 3.45 6.93
N GLY A 115 -10.48 2.57 7.94
CA GLY A 115 -11.74 2.29 8.62
C GLY A 115 -12.76 1.52 7.79
N VAL A 116 -12.34 0.80 6.74
CA VAL A 116 -13.26 0.15 5.78
C VAL A 116 -13.23 -1.39 5.82
N GLY A 117 -12.38 -1.98 6.65
CA GLY A 117 -12.23 -3.43 6.68
C GLY A 117 -11.12 -3.92 7.60
N GLN A 118 -10.45 -5.00 7.19
CA GLN A 118 -9.62 -5.79 8.08
C GLN A 118 -8.15 -5.35 8.12
N LYS A 119 -7.48 -5.68 9.23
CA LYS A 119 -6.03 -5.52 9.38
C LYS A 119 -5.32 -6.52 8.47
N GLY A 120 -4.30 -6.07 7.73
CA GLY A 120 -3.47 -6.93 6.88
C GLY A 120 -3.97 -7.10 5.44
N ILE A 121 -5.23 -6.79 5.14
CA ILE A 121 -5.75 -6.84 3.77
C ILE A 121 -5.30 -5.59 2.99
N PRO A 122 -4.63 -5.73 1.82
CA PRO A 122 -4.15 -4.59 1.05
C PRO A 122 -5.29 -3.64 0.63
N PHE A 123 -5.09 -2.34 0.81
CA PHE A 123 -6.03 -1.30 0.37
C PHE A 123 -5.35 -0.25 -0.52
N LYS A 124 -4.08 0.04 -0.22
CA LYS A 124 -3.17 0.78 -1.09
C LYS A 124 -1.81 0.08 -1.06
N THR A 125 -1.17 -0.04 -2.21
CA THR A 125 0.17 -0.62 -2.37
C THR A 125 1.06 0.35 -3.13
N ASP A 126 2.31 -0.06 -3.38
CA ASP A 126 3.23 0.66 -4.24
C ASP A 126 2.84 0.68 -5.73
N ARG A 127 1.83 -0.13 -6.10
CA ARG A 127 1.17 -0.11 -7.42
C ARG A 127 -0.08 0.77 -7.46
N GLY A 128 -0.43 1.41 -6.34
CA GLY A 128 -1.59 2.29 -6.23
C GLY A 128 -2.74 1.71 -5.42
N TRP A 129 -3.96 2.19 -5.70
CA TRP A 129 -5.17 1.78 -5.00
C TRP A 129 -5.68 0.43 -5.49
N THR A 130 -6.14 -0.43 -4.58
CA THR A 130 -6.78 -1.70 -4.96
C THR A 130 -8.15 -1.45 -5.59
N ASP A 131 -8.70 -2.44 -6.29
CA ASP A 131 -10.00 -2.28 -6.95
C ASP A 131 -11.13 -2.03 -5.95
N ARG A 132 -11.07 -2.69 -4.79
CA ARG A 132 -11.96 -2.39 -3.66
C ARG A 132 -11.84 -0.93 -3.18
N ALA A 133 -10.62 -0.39 -3.11
CA ALA A 133 -10.45 1.01 -2.76
C ALA A 133 -11.04 1.95 -3.82
N LYS A 134 -10.86 1.64 -5.11
CA LYS A 134 -11.46 2.41 -6.22
C LYS A 134 -13.00 2.36 -6.19
N GLN A 135 -13.58 1.20 -5.91
CA GLN A 135 -15.04 1.03 -5.72
C GLN A 135 -15.58 1.89 -4.58
N LEU A 136 -14.77 2.12 -3.53
CA LEU A 136 -15.08 3.01 -2.41
C LEU A 136 -14.70 4.48 -2.68
N GLY A 137 -14.41 4.87 -3.93
CA GLY A 137 -14.11 6.25 -4.31
C GLY A 137 -12.70 6.74 -3.95
N TYR A 138 -11.76 5.83 -3.65
CA TYR A 138 -10.36 6.20 -3.44
C TYR A 138 -9.60 6.19 -4.77
N GLY A 139 -8.66 7.14 -4.94
CA GLY A 139 -7.76 7.15 -6.09
C GLY A 139 -8.35 7.61 -7.42
N GLN A 140 -9.61 8.06 -7.44
CA GLN A 140 -10.20 8.70 -8.61
C GLN A 140 -9.61 10.11 -8.72
N SER A 141 -9.03 10.45 -9.89
CA SER A 141 -8.76 11.84 -10.21
C SER A 141 -10.09 12.55 -10.40
N THR A 142 -10.32 13.63 -9.67
CA THR A 142 -11.45 14.50 -9.94
C THR A 142 -11.18 15.21 -11.26
N ASN A 143 -11.62 14.63 -12.38
CA ASN A 143 -11.70 15.37 -13.64
C ASN A 143 -12.84 16.39 -13.50
N ARG A 144 -12.54 17.55 -12.93
CA ARG A 144 -13.51 18.64 -12.77
C ARG A 144 -12.85 19.99 -13.06
N SER A 145 -12.31 20.16 -14.27
CA SER A 145 -12.06 21.48 -14.89
C SER A 145 -11.41 21.37 -16.29
N ARG A 146 -12.12 20.84 -17.31
CA ARG A 146 -11.83 21.11 -18.73
C ARG A 146 -13.08 20.97 -19.61
N GLN A 147 -14.20 21.55 -19.19
CA GLN A 147 -15.34 21.85 -20.07
C GLN A 147 -16.01 23.10 -19.52
N ASN A 148 -15.54 24.27 -19.96
CA ASN A 148 -16.25 25.55 -20.01
C ASN A 148 -15.23 26.66 -20.35
N ALA A 149 -14.75 26.66 -21.59
CA ALA A 149 -14.08 27.82 -22.20
C ALA A 149 -14.17 27.70 -23.73
N SER A 150 -15.38 27.53 -24.25
CA SER A 150 -15.64 27.63 -25.68
C SER A 150 -17.11 27.90 -25.96
N VAL A 151 -17.65 29.00 -25.40
CA VAL A 151 -18.74 29.74 -26.03
C VAL A 151 -18.68 31.19 -25.53
N GLN A 152 -18.22 32.11 -26.39
CA GLN A 152 -18.63 33.53 -26.54
C GLN A 152 -17.46 34.39 -26.98
N SER A 153 -17.35 34.58 -28.29
CA SER A 153 -17.07 35.91 -28.84
C SER A 153 -17.68 35.98 -30.24
N HIS A 154 -18.98 36.28 -30.27
CA HIS A 154 -19.59 36.97 -31.40
C HIS A 154 -19.38 38.46 -31.13
N LYS A 155 -18.52 39.09 -31.92
CA LYS A 155 -18.70 40.42 -32.53
C LYS A 155 -17.55 40.68 -33.47
#